data_AF-A0A0D1DTD2-F1
#
_entry.id   AF-A0A0D1DTD2-F1
#
_cell.length_a   1.000
_cell.length_b   1.000
_cell.length_c   1.000
_cell.angle_alpha   90.00
_cell.angle_beta   90.00
_cell.angle_gamma   90.00
#
_symmetry.space_group_name_H-M   'P 1'
#
loop_
_entity.id
_entity.type
_entity.pdbx_description
1 polymer ?
#
loop_
_entity_poly.entity_id
_entity_poly.type
_entity_poly.pdbx_seq_one_letter_code
_entity_poly.pdbx_strand_id
1 'polypeptide(L)'
;MRIISDEQVKSQILGRITLSALLHSQAIALQCLLTSQDLSSGQVGAQCPPRLALRTPMHTQLLMPARTTTSDSVIKIVSVPLATSQTRSGVIGTNLVLDDATASVSHVVGSSCLTALRTAAGSLISSILALGDQKHKVHQCLVFGDGAQALFHVWLHLRYFTNLTDVVLVVGNHRHLTLEQLKQKEDTFRNQLRELCQLSPDRIASWQIQCIHAQNQDQLQQALQQSTLVFTCTPSTTPLFAYEYLGDRTRKHICAVGSYTGQMCELPRELVLVASESSCALMVDSIDACCHEAGCLLQAIPDTDQLRQTCVELAKLAPLANSDQNDAQSYLDRLDKLVAQQSHASKHNAHAMLHRSVGVSVFKSVGVALQDVEVTKLVVSLAGDVGTDVSF
;
A
#
# COMPACT_ATOMS: atom_id res chain seq x y z
N MET A 1 18.64 -23.04 8.84
CA MET A 1 17.79 -21.87 8.49
C MET A 1 18.68 -20.68 8.16
N ARG A 2 18.22 -19.73 7.34
CA ARG A 2 18.95 -18.50 7.04
C ARG A 2 18.32 -17.28 7.71
N ILE A 3 19.14 -16.44 8.35
CA ILE A 3 18.69 -15.20 8.99
C ILE A 3 19.08 -14.01 8.12
N ILE A 4 18.11 -13.18 7.76
CA ILE A 4 18.29 -11.94 6.98
C ILE A 4 17.86 -10.77 7.86
N SER A 5 18.79 -9.88 8.19
CA SER A 5 18.50 -8.72 9.04
C SER A 5 17.72 -7.63 8.30
N ASP A 6 17.05 -6.74 9.04
CA ASP A 6 16.38 -5.55 8.49
C ASP A 6 17.34 -4.66 7.67
N GLU A 7 18.60 -4.55 8.11
CA GLU A 7 19.62 -3.77 7.42
C GLU A 7 20.01 -4.42 6.09
N GLN A 8 20.16 -5.75 6.07
CA GLN A 8 20.44 -6.51 4.86
C GLN A 8 19.28 -6.42 3.86
N VAL A 9 18.03 -6.52 4.32
CA VAL A 9 16.86 -6.28 3.46
C VAL A 9 16.95 -4.91 2.82
N LYS A 10 17.16 -3.85 3.62
CA LYS A 10 17.16 -2.46 3.14
C LYS A 10 18.31 -2.14 2.19
N SER A 11 19.53 -2.55 2.54
CA SER A 11 20.74 -2.13 1.82
C SER A 11 21.14 -3.05 0.67
N GLN A 12 20.77 -4.33 0.71
CA GLN A 12 21.27 -5.34 -0.24
C GLN A 12 20.18 -5.96 -1.10
N ILE A 13 18.93 -6.02 -0.62
CA ILE A 13 17.83 -6.72 -1.32
C ILE A 13 16.85 -5.74 -1.98
N LEU A 14 16.45 -4.64 -1.32
CA LEU A 14 15.45 -3.72 -1.88
C LEU A 14 15.80 -3.22 -3.29
N GLY A 15 17.07 -2.91 -3.56
CA GLY A 15 17.52 -2.46 -4.88
C GLY A 15 17.44 -3.52 -5.98
N ARG A 16 17.29 -4.80 -5.61
CA ARG A 16 17.11 -5.92 -6.56
C ARG A 16 15.66 -6.10 -7.00
N ILE A 17 14.71 -5.43 -6.33
CA ILE A 17 13.27 -5.60 -6.57
C ILE A 17 12.82 -4.70 -7.74
N THR A 18 12.47 -5.32 -8.86
CA THR A 18 11.81 -4.63 -9.99
C THR A 18 10.36 -4.30 -9.64
N LEU A 19 9.81 -3.23 -10.24
CA LEU A 19 8.38 -2.93 -10.07
C LEU A 19 7.50 -4.09 -10.53
N SER A 20 7.81 -4.72 -11.68
CA SER A 20 7.00 -5.82 -12.20
C SER A 20 6.92 -6.99 -11.24
N ALA A 21 8.05 -7.45 -10.69
CA ALA A 21 8.07 -8.57 -9.73
C ALA A 21 7.34 -8.23 -8.42
N LEU A 22 7.45 -6.98 -7.95
CA LEU A 22 6.75 -6.54 -6.74
C LEU A 22 5.23 -6.46 -6.94
N LEU A 23 4.77 -5.90 -8.06
CA LEU A 23 3.34 -5.80 -8.37
C LEU A 23 2.74 -7.18 -8.63
N HIS A 24 3.48 -8.06 -9.29
CA HIS A 24 3.10 -9.46 -9.48
C HIS A 24 2.94 -10.22 -8.15
N SER A 25 3.92 -10.10 -7.26
CA SER A 25 3.87 -10.64 -5.90
C SER A 25 2.60 -10.20 -5.16
N GLN A 26 2.27 -8.91 -5.21
CA GLN A 26 1.06 -8.41 -4.54
C GLN A 26 -0.23 -8.80 -5.26
N ALA A 27 -0.21 -8.97 -6.58
CA ALA A 27 -1.35 -9.47 -7.34
C ALA A 27 -1.72 -10.91 -6.95
N ILE A 28 -0.72 -11.79 -6.75
CA ILE A 28 -0.95 -13.15 -6.22
C ILE A 28 -1.63 -13.09 -4.86
N ALA A 29 -1.10 -12.27 -3.94
CA ALA A 29 -1.66 -12.13 -2.60
C ALA A 29 -3.11 -11.63 -2.62
N LEU A 30 -3.40 -10.63 -3.46
CA LEU A 30 -4.73 -10.05 -3.60
C LEU A 30 -5.72 -11.02 -4.26
N GLN A 31 -5.28 -11.81 -5.25
CA GLN A 31 -6.13 -12.82 -5.90
C GLN A 31 -6.50 -13.96 -4.94
N CYS A 32 -5.59 -14.36 -4.05
CA CYS A 32 -5.86 -15.35 -3.02
C CYS A 32 -7.04 -14.95 -2.10
N LEU A 33 -7.26 -13.64 -1.88
CA LEU A 33 -8.38 -13.13 -1.07
C LEU A 33 -9.74 -13.42 -1.73
N LEU A 34 -9.79 -13.46 -3.06
CA LEU A 34 -11.01 -13.77 -3.81
C LEU A 34 -11.40 -15.24 -3.67
N THR A 35 -10.40 -16.13 -3.68
CA THR A 35 -10.59 -17.59 -3.71
C THR A 35 -10.66 -18.23 -2.33
N SER A 36 -10.33 -17.51 -1.26
CA SER A 36 -10.33 -18.03 0.11
C SER A 36 -11.73 -18.48 0.58
N GLN A 37 -12.79 -18.21 -0.20
CA GLN A 37 -14.17 -18.60 0.08
C GLN A 37 -14.60 -19.92 -0.62
N ASP A 38 -13.82 -20.45 -1.57
CA ASP A 38 -14.17 -21.66 -2.34
C ASP A 38 -13.22 -22.82 -2.06
N LEU A 39 -13.47 -23.56 -0.97
CA LEU A 39 -12.75 -24.79 -0.59
C LEU A 39 -13.26 -26.05 -1.35
N SER A 40 -14.01 -25.88 -2.43
CA SER A 40 -14.77 -26.96 -3.10
C SER A 40 -13.98 -27.76 -4.14
N SER A 41 -12.77 -27.33 -4.51
CA SER A 41 -11.87 -28.08 -5.40
C SER A 41 -10.65 -28.54 -4.62
N GLY A 42 -10.21 -29.79 -4.78
CA GLY A 42 -9.12 -30.42 -4.02
C GLY A 42 -7.72 -29.80 -4.17
N GLN A 43 -7.61 -28.53 -4.59
CA GLN A 43 -6.42 -27.70 -4.44
C GLN A 43 -6.38 -27.13 -3.02
N VAL A 44 -5.18 -27.09 -2.41
CA VAL A 44 -4.98 -26.41 -1.13
C VAL A 44 -5.13 -24.90 -1.39
N GLY A 45 -6.30 -24.36 -1.06
CA GLY A 45 -6.59 -22.93 -1.17
C GLY A 45 -5.72 -22.08 -0.23
N ALA A 46 -5.74 -20.77 -0.44
CA ALA A 46 -5.10 -19.83 0.46
C ALA A 46 -5.70 -19.93 1.88
N GLN A 47 -4.86 -19.77 2.90
CA GLN A 47 -5.23 -19.81 4.30
C GLN A 47 -4.78 -18.51 4.97
N CYS A 48 -5.73 -17.76 5.52
CA CYS A 48 -5.47 -16.50 6.20
C CYS A 48 -6.27 -16.46 7.51
N PRO A 49 -5.89 -17.25 8.54
CA PRO A 49 -6.56 -17.20 9.83
C PRO A 49 -6.49 -15.81 10.47
N PRO A 50 -7.40 -15.48 11.40
CA PRO A 50 -7.35 -14.23 12.14
C PRO A 50 -6.03 -14.05 12.89
N ARG A 51 -5.55 -12.80 12.97
CA ARG A 51 -4.32 -12.47 13.72
C ARG A 51 -4.48 -12.81 15.20
N LEU A 52 -3.48 -13.46 15.78
CA LEU A 52 -3.40 -13.74 17.21
C LEU A 52 -2.75 -12.55 17.92
N ALA A 53 -3.31 -12.12 19.06
CA ALA A 53 -2.80 -10.98 19.81
C ALA A 53 -2.37 -11.38 21.23
N LEU A 54 -1.13 -11.05 21.60
CA LEU A 54 -0.60 -11.16 22.95
C LEU A 54 -0.37 -9.75 23.51
N ARG A 55 -0.93 -9.48 24.69
CA ARG A 55 -0.75 -8.19 25.37
C ARG A 55 0.43 -8.27 26.32
N THR A 56 1.37 -7.34 26.17
CA THR A 56 2.49 -7.13 27.09
C THR A 56 2.32 -5.76 27.75
N PRO A 57 3.07 -5.44 28.83
CA PRO A 57 2.92 -4.15 29.52
C PRO A 57 3.10 -2.92 28.63
N MET A 58 3.92 -3.02 27.58
CA MET A 58 4.31 -1.88 26.74
C MET A 58 3.93 -2.04 25.25
N HIS A 59 3.52 -3.24 24.82
CA HIS A 59 3.25 -3.54 23.43
C HIS A 59 2.09 -4.53 23.27
N THR A 60 1.41 -4.46 22.13
CA THR A 60 0.61 -5.58 21.61
C THR A 60 1.46 -6.32 20.58
N GLN A 61 1.71 -7.60 20.81
CA GLN A 61 2.38 -8.49 19.86
C GLN A 61 1.32 -9.19 19.02
N LEU A 62 1.46 -9.15 17.70
CA LEU A 62 0.56 -9.79 16.76
C LEU A 62 1.31 -10.89 16.01
N LEU A 63 0.70 -12.07 15.94
CA LEU A 63 1.16 -13.18 15.11
C LEU A 63 0.15 -13.36 13.98
N MET A 64 0.63 -13.32 12.75
CA MET A 64 -0.17 -13.31 11.54
C MET A 64 0.30 -14.45 10.62
N PRO A 65 -0.07 -15.72 10.92
CA PRO A 65 0.23 -16.84 10.06
C PRO A 65 -0.64 -16.79 8.81
N ALA A 66 -0.06 -16.99 7.64
CA ALA A 66 -0.81 -17.08 6.40
C ALA A 66 -0.07 -17.92 5.35
N ARG A 67 -0.85 -18.41 4.38
CA ARG A 67 -0.42 -19.22 3.25
C ARG A 67 -1.20 -18.80 2.02
N THR A 68 -0.51 -18.55 0.92
CA THR A 68 -1.12 -18.28 -0.39
C THR A 68 -1.26 -19.58 -1.20
N THR A 69 -1.73 -19.48 -2.44
CA THR A 69 -1.77 -20.63 -3.36
C THR A 69 -0.39 -21.08 -3.83
N THR A 70 0.66 -20.30 -3.56
CA THR A 70 2.06 -20.64 -3.84
C THR A 70 2.69 -21.34 -2.63
N SER A 71 3.72 -22.16 -2.89
CA SER A 71 4.43 -22.90 -1.85
C SER A 71 4.99 -22.01 -0.74
N ASP A 72 5.14 -22.59 0.45
CA ASP A 72 5.60 -22.03 1.70
C ASP A 72 4.57 -21.17 2.42
N SER A 73 4.62 -21.21 3.75
CA SER A 73 3.81 -20.37 4.62
C SER A 73 4.68 -19.35 5.34
N VAL A 74 4.08 -18.22 5.74
CA VAL A 74 4.79 -17.17 6.46
C VAL A 74 4.04 -16.84 7.74
N ILE A 75 4.80 -16.70 8.83
CA ILE A 75 4.30 -16.15 10.09
C ILE A 75 4.96 -14.80 10.28
N LYS A 76 4.17 -13.73 10.17
CA LYS A 76 4.63 -12.40 10.57
C LYS A 76 4.39 -12.19 12.05
N ILE A 77 5.44 -11.81 12.75
CA ILE A 77 5.43 -11.45 14.16
C ILE A 77 5.73 -9.96 14.25
N VAL A 78 4.81 -9.19 14.82
CA VAL A 78 4.93 -7.74 14.84
C VAL A 78 4.55 -7.16 16.21
N SER A 79 5.36 -6.24 16.72
CA SER A 79 5.11 -5.57 18.00
C SER A 79 4.70 -4.13 17.78
N VAL A 80 3.49 -3.78 18.23
CA VAL A 80 2.93 -2.43 18.17
C VAL A 80 3.03 -1.79 19.55
N PRO A 81 3.73 -0.65 19.71
CA PRO A 81 3.84 0.02 21.00
C PRO A 81 2.49 0.56 21.48
N LEU A 82 2.24 0.43 22.79
CA LEU A 82 1.13 1.10 23.44
C LEU A 82 1.45 2.59 23.64
N ALA A 83 0.43 3.43 23.84
CA ALA A 83 0.60 4.87 24.09
C ALA A 83 1.47 5.17 25.33
N THR A 84 1.55 4.22 26.27
CA THR A 84 2.40 4.28 27.47
C THR A 84 3.87 3.97 27.19
N SER A 85 4.21 3.50 25.99
CA SER A 85 5.57 3.10 25.64
C SER A 85 6.48 4.32 25.41
N GLN A 86 7.54 4.43 26.21
CA GLN A 86 8.59 5.43 26.05
C GLN A 86 9.67 4.99 25.04
N THR A 87 9.64 3.73 24.56
CA THR A 87 10.64 3.21 23.62
C THR A 87 10.30 3.60 22.17
N ARG A 88 11.35 3.67 21.33
CA ARG A 88 11.39 4.18 19.94
C ARG A 88 10.07 4.07 19.17
N SER A 89 9.72 5.15 18.49
CA SER A 89 8.65 5.17 17.48
C SER A 89 8.94 4.17 16.37
N GLY A 90 8.08 3.17 16.19
CA GLY A 90 8.19 2.23 15.08
C GLY A 90 7.58 0.88 15.41
N VAL A 91 7.23 0.16 14.36
CA VAL A 91 6.70 -1.20 14.46
C VAL A 91 7.86 -2.16 14.17
N ILE A 92 8.17 -3.05 15.12
CA ILE A 92 9.24 -4.05 14.97
C ILE A 92 8.60 -5.32 14.41
N GLY A 93 9.12 -5.80 13.28
CA GLY A 93 8.59 -6.96 12.57
C GLY A 93 9.67 -8.01 12.28
N THR A 94 9.29 -9.27 12.38
CA THR A 94 10.08 -10.41 11.89
C THR A 94 9.15 -11.40 11.23
N ASN A 95 9.54 -11.92 10.07
CA ASN A 95 8.79 -12.92 9.34
C ASN A 95 9.54 -14.24 9.36
N LEU A 96 8.83 -15.31 9.68
CA LEU A 96 9.33 -16.69 9.61
C LEU A 96 8.78 -17.33 8.35
N VAL A 97 9.65 -17.91 7.52
CA VAL A 97 9.24 -18.68 6.34
C VAL A 97 9.36 -20.16 6.67
N LEU A 98 8.26 -20.89 6.50
CA LEU A 98 8.19 -22.33 6.73
C LEU A 98 8.11 -23.02 5.37
N ASP A 99 9.08 -23.88 5.12
CA ASP A 99 9.20 -24.66 3.89
C ASP A 99 8.18 -25.81 3.87
N ASP A 100 7.43 -25.93 2.79
CA ASP A 100 6.35 -26.92 2.69
C ASP A 100 6.84 -28.36 2.63
N ALA A 101 7.99 -28.59 2.01
CA ALA A 101 8.51 -29.93 1.77
C ALA A 101 9.09 -30.54 3.05
N THR A 102 9.71 -29.71 3.88
CA THR A 102 10.43 -30.12 5.10
C THR A 102 9.69 -29.78 6.39
N ALA A 103 8.65 -28.93 6.32
CA ALA A 103 7.97 -28.32 7.45
C ALA A 103 8.89 -27.56 8.44
N SER A 104 10.12 -27.24 8.00
CA SER A 104 11.11 -26.54 8.82
C SER A 104 11.09 -25.04 8.56
N VAL A 105 11.58 -24.25 9.53
CA VAL A 105 11.81 -22.82 9.30
C VAL A 105 13.00 -22.68 8.37
N SER A 106 12.76 -22.24 7.13
CA SER A 106 13.80 -22.03 6.15
C SER A 106 14.49 -20.68 6.35
N HIS A 107 13.71 -19.63 6.63
CA HIS A 107 14.21 -18.25 6.76
C HIS A 107 13.60 -17.50 7.94
N VAL A 108 14.41 -16.62 8.53
CA VAL A 108 14.00 -15.56 9.47
C VAL A 108 14.37 -14.22 8.84
N VAL A 109 13.37 -13.38 8.55
CA VAL A 109 13.56 -12.15 7.77
C VAL A 109 13.11 -10.94 8.58
N GLY A 110 13.99 -9.95 8.73
CA GLY A 110 13.61 -8.63 9.24
C GLY A 110 12.55 -7.99 8.35
N SER A 111 11.42 -7.57 8.94
CA SER A 111 10.26 -7.14 8.16
C SER A 111 9.79 -5.70 8.44
N SER A 112 10.62 -4.85 9.06
CA SER A 112 10.20 -3.50 9.45
C SER A 112 9.77 -2.63 8.27
N CYS A 113 10.39 -2.78 7.10
CA CYS A 113 10.02 -2.05 5.89
C CYS A 113 9.06 -2.82 4.97
N LEU A 114 8.92 -4.14 5.13
CA LEU A 114 8.13 -4.96 4.19
C LEU A 114 6.64 -4.61 4.21
N THR A 115 6.12 -4.22 5.38
CA THR A 115 4.75 -3.71 5.51
C THR A 115 4.55 -2.44 4.67
N ALA A 116 5.51 -1.52 4.68
CA ALA A 116 5.41 -0.31 3.87
C ALA A 116 5.56 -0.61 2.38
N LEU A 117 6.48 -1.50 2.03
CA LEU A 117 6.72 -1.94 0.64
C LEU A 117 5.47 -2.58 0.02
N ARG A 118 4.89 -3.58 0.70
CA ARG A 118 3.72 -4.32 0.21
C ARG A 118 2.47 -3.46 0.12
N THR A 119 2.23 -2.58 1.11
CA THR A 119 1.13 -1.60 1.05
C THR A 119 1.31 -0.65 -0.14
N ALA A 120 2.49 -0.06 -0.29
CA ALA A 120 2.78 0.88 -1.37
C ALA A 120 2.66 0.23 -2.75
N ALA A 121 3.00 -1.05 -2.88
CA ALA A 121 2.83 -1.81 -4.11
C ALA A 121 1.35 -2.01 -4.46
N GLY A 122 0.50 -2.37 -3.49
CA GLY A 122 -0.95 -2.42 -3.70
C GLY A 122 -1.52 -1.06 -4.13
N SER A 123 -1.13 0.02 -3.46
CA SER A 123 -1.48 1.40 -3.84
C SER A 123 -0.96 1.78 -5.23
N LEU A 124 0.20 1.26 -5.65
CA LEU A 124 0.69 1.50 -7.00
C LEU A 124 -0.16 0.79 -8.04
N ILE A 125 -0.60 -0.46 -7.81
CA ILE A 125 -1.53 -1.15 -8.71
C ILE A 125 -2.81 -0.32 -8.89
N SER A 126 -3.41 0.19 -7.80
CA SER A 126 -4.62 1.01 -7.88
C SER A 126 -4.38 2.34 -8.61
N SER A 127 -3.25 3.00 -8.34
CA SER A 127 -2.84 4.22 -9.05
C SER A 127 -2.64 4.00 -10.55
N ILE A 128 -2.05 2.87 -10.95
CA ILE A 128 -1.87 2.53 -12.36
C ILE A 128 -3.23 2.31 -13.03
N LEU A 129 -4.15 1.57 -12.40
CA LEU A 129 -5.50 1.38 -12.92
C LEU A 129 -6.26 2.72 -13.05
N ALA A 130 -6.12 3.61 -12.07
CA ALA A 130 -6.83 4.88 -12.04
C ALA A 130 -6.23 5.97 -12.93
N LEU A 131 -4.90 6.01 -13.10
CA LEU A 131 -4.19 7.13 -13.73
C LEU A 131 -3.17 6.73 -14.81
N GLY A 132 -2.97 5.43 -15.07
CA GLY A 132 -1.96 4.94 -16.02
C GLY A 132 -2.16 5.47 -17.45
N ASP A 133 -3.42 5.67 -17.87
CA ASP A 133 -3.75 6.26 -19.18
C ASP A 133 -3.42 7.75 -19.29
N GLN A 134 -3.25 8.42 -18.15
CA GLN A 134 -2.86 9.82 -18.02
C GLN A 134 -1.52 9.97 -17.28
N LYS A 135 -0.65 8.95 -17.29
CA LYS A 135 0.60 8.95 -16.51
C LYS A 135 1.49 10.19 -16.74
N HIS A 136 1.44 10.75 -17.96
CA HIS A 136 2.17 11.96 -18.34
C HIS A 136 1.64 13.25 -17.71
N LYS A 137 0.43 13.24 -17.14
CA LYS A 137 -0.20 14.39 -16.45
C LYS A 137 -0.02 14.34 -14.93
N VAL A 138 0.54 13.26 -14.40
CA VAL A 138 0.78 13.08 -12.96
C VAL A 138 2.08 13.79 -12.61
N HIS A 139 1.97 15.05 -12.17
CA HIS A 139 3.12 15.91 -11.83
C HIS A 139 3.37 16.06 -10.34
N GLN A 140 2.29 16.06 -9.54
CA GLN A 140 2.35 16.29 -8.11
C GLN A 140 1.57 15.24 -7.32
N CYS A 141 2.16 14.80 -6.21
CA CYS A 141 1.47 14.05 -5.17
C CYS A 141 1.43 14.82 -3.83
N LEU A 142 0.32 14.68 -3.13
CA LEU A 142 0.15 15.15 -1.75
C LEU A 142 0.21 13.95 -0.80
N VAL A 143 0.98 14.06 0.27
CA VAL A 143 1.23 12.94 1.18
C VAL A 143 1.02 13.38 2.61
N PHE A 144 0.05 12.78 3.29
CA PHE A 144 -0.17 13.01 4.71
C PHE A 144 0.66 12.03 5.53
N GLY A 145 1.53 12.57 6.39
CA GLY A 145 2.46 11.81 7.21
C GLY A 145 3.86 11.71 6.60
N ASP A 146 4.86 11.51 7.47
CA ASP A 146 6.29 11.45 7.12
C ASP A 146 6.95 10.12 7.54
N GLY A 147 6.13 9.08 7.80
CA GLY A 147 6.60 7.76 8.19
C GLY A 147 6.96 6.85 7.01
N ALA A 148 7.30 5.59 7.32
CA ALA A 148 7.69 4.59 6.32
C ALA A 148 6.63 4.38 5.22
N GLN A 149 5.33 4.39 5.55
CA GLN A 149 4.28 4.27 4.54
C GLN A 149 4.37 5.39 3.50
N ALA A 150 4.42 6.66 3.94
CA ALA A 150 4.59 7.81 3.05
C ALA A 150 5.83 7.69 2.17
N LEU A 151 6.96 7.29 2.76
CA LEU A 151 8.23 7.13 2.07
C LEU A 151 8.16 6.11 0.92
N PHE A 152 7.65 4.90 1.20
CA PHE A 152 7.56 3.84 0.19
C PHE A 152 6.50 4.14 -0.88
N HIS A 153 5.40 4.82 -0.53
CA HIS A 153 4.41 5.25 -1.53
C HIS A 153 5.04 6.23 -2.52
N VAL A 154 5.71 7.28 -2.04
CA VAL A 154 6.41 8.23 -2.92
C VAL A 154 7.47 7.52 -3.75
N TRP A 155 8.31 6.70 -3.14
CA TRP A 155 9.39 5.99 -3.83
C TRP A 155 8.89 5.13 -4.99
N LEU A 156 7.89 4.27 -4.76
CA LEU A 156 7.38 3.40 -5.82
C LEU A 156 6.65 4.18 -6.91
N HIS A 157 5.92 5.24 -6.57
CA HIS A 157 5.22 6.06 -7.57
C HIS A 157 6.17 6.88 -8.42
N LEU A 158 7.30 7.37 -7.87
CA LEU A 158 8.36 8.03 -8.63
C LEU A 158 9.01 7.10 -9.68
N ARG A 159 9.05 5.78 -9.43
CA ARG A 159 9.57 4.79 -10.39
C ARG A 159 8.64 4.54 -11.57
N TYR A 160 7.33 4.69 -11.40
CA TYR A 160 6.34 4.44 -12.47
C TYR A 160 5.88 5.74 -13.17
N PHE A 161 5.50 6.77 -12.42
CA PHE A 161 5.02 8.05 -12.95
C PHE A 161 6.22 8.97 -13.21
N THR A 162 6.84 8.84 -14.38
CA THR A 162 8.09 9.57 -14.73
C THR A 162 7.99 11.09 -14.70
N ASN A 163 6.77 11.64 -14.77
CA ASN A 163 6.50 13.08 -14.71
C ASN A 163 6.19 13.57 -13.30
N LEU A 164 6.11 12.68 -12.30
CA LEU A 164 5.92 13.01 -10.90
C LEU A 164 7.21 13.61 -10.37
N THR A 165 7.25 14.92 -10.23
CA THR A 165 8.43 15.68 -9.80
C THR A 165 8.20 16.44 -8.51
N ASP A 166 6.95 16.66 -8.14
CA ASP A 166 6.55 17.52 -7.03
C ASP A 166 5.91 16.68 -5.93
N VAL A 167 6.53 16.66 -4.74
CA VAL A 167 6.02 15.94 -3.58
C VAL A 167 5.72 16.95 -2.48
N VAL A 168 4.46 17.04 -2.07
CA VAL A 168 4.05 17.88 -0.95
C VAL A 168 3.75 17.00 0.25
N LEU A 169 4.51 17.16 1.34
CA LEU A 169 4.31 16.46 2.60
C LEU A 169 3.47 17.31 3.54
N VAL A 170 2.43 16.72 4.14
CA VAL A 170 1.59 17.34 5.17
C VAL A 170 1.89 16.68 6.51
N VAL A 171 2.35 17.46 7.48
CA VAL A 171 2.76 16.97 8.81
C VAL A 171 2.19 17.85 9.93
N GLY A 172 2.26 17.36 11.18
CA GLY A 172 1.81 18.13 12.35
C GLY A 172 0.31 18.04 12.62
N ASN A 173 -0.36 16.97 12.18
CA ASN A 173 -1.81 16.85 12.37
C ASN A 173 -2.25 16.75 13.85
N HIS A 174 -1.38 16.23 14.71
CA HIS A 174 -1.65 15.99 16.13
C HIS A 174 -0.89 16.94 17.07
N ARG A 175 -0.07 17.86 16.52
CA ARG A 175 0.73 18.80 17.31
C ARG A 175 1.19 19.97 16.45
N HIS A 176 1.32 21.14 17.07
CA HIS A 176 1.98 22.27 16.45
C HIS A 176 3.47 21.97 16.23
N LEU A 177 4.02 22.36 15.07
CA LEU A 177 5.43 22.26 14.76
C LEU A 177 6.02 23.66 14.52
N THR A 178 7.25 23.89 15.00
CA THR A 178 8.00 25.09 14.61
C THR A 178 8.49 24.99 13.16
N LEU A 179 8.87 26.12 12.55
CA LEU A 179 9.44 26.13 11.19
C LEU A 179 10.71 25.28 11.10
N GLU A 180 11.54 25.29 12.14
CA GLU A 180 12.75 24.45 12.22
C GLU A 180 12.40 22.96 12.25
N GLN A 181 11.38 22.56 13.03
CA GLN A 181 10.92 21.16 13.09
C GLN A 181 10.30 20.71 11.77
N LEU A 182 9.55 21.58 11.10
CA LEU A 182 9.02 21.31 9.74
C LEU A 182 10.16 21.07 8.76
N LYS A 183 11.20 21.93 8.79
CA LYS A 183 12.36 21.81 7.92
C LYS A 183 13.16 20.53 8.22
N GLN A 184 13.37 20.20 9.49
CA GLN A 184 14.04 18.96 9.90
C GLN A 184 13.30 17.72 9.40
N LYS A 185 11.97 17.71 9.46
CA LYS A 185 11.14 16.62 8.90
C LYS A 185 11.30 16.52 7.38
N GLU A 186 11.28 17.64 6.68
CA GLU A 186 11.51 17.69 5.24
C GLU A 186 12.88 17.11 4.86
N ASP A 187 13.95 17.55 5.53
CA ASP A 187 15.32 17.11 5.23
C ASP A 187 15.51 15.63 5.57
N THR A 188 14.92 15.14 6.67
CA THR A 188 14.95 13.72 7.04
C THR A 188 14.27 12.86 5.97
N PHE A 189 13.05 13.22 5.57
CA PHE A 189 12.31 12.49 4.54
C PHE A 189 13.04 12.53 3.19
N ARG A 190 13.58 13.71 2.81
CA ARG A 190 14.36 13.90 1.59
C ARG A 190 15.58 12.99 1.55
N ASN A 191 16.34 12.88 2.64
CA ASN A 191 17.53 12.03 2.69
C ASN A 191 17.15 10.55 2.57
N GLN A 192 16.15 10.10 3.32
CA GLN A 192 15.67 8.72 3.26
C GLN A 192 15.13 8.35 1.87
N LEU A 193 14.39 9.27 1.22
CA LEU A 193 13.86 9.04 -0.12
C LEU A 193 14.99 8.98 -1.15
N ARG A 194 16.01 9.84 -1.01
CA ARG A 194 17.19 9.85 -1.86
C ARG A 194 17.94 8.53 -1.78
N GLU A 195 18.13 7.98 -0.59
CA GLU A 195 18.75 6.65 -0.40
C GLU A 195 17.97 5.56 -1.14
N LEU A 196 16.65 5.50 -0.99
CA LEU A 196 15.81 4.54 -1.72
C LEU A 196 15.86 4.73 -3.25
N CYS A 197 15.87 5.98 -3.71
CA CYS A 197 15.99 6.28 -5.13
C CYS A 197 17.35 5.84 -5.70
N GLN A 198 18.44 5.97 -4.93
CA GLN A 198 19.77 5.51 -5.34
C GLN A 198 19.89 3.99 -5.43
N LEU A 199 19.13 3.25 -4.62
CA LEU A 199 19.06 1.80 -4.68
C LEU A 199 18.24 1.29 -5.88
N SER A 200 17.46 2.16 -6.53
CA SER A 200 16.53 1.73 -7.57
C SER A 200 17.26 1.34 -8.86
N PRO A 201 16.88 0.23 -9.51
CA PRO A 201 17.48 -0.16 -10.79
C PRO A 201 17.07 0.79 -11.92
N ASP A 202 15.93 1.44 -11.78
CA ASP A 202 15.34 2.35 -12.77
C ASP A 202 15.80 3.79 -12.54
N ARG A 203 16.03 4.54 -13.63
CA ARG A 203 16.35 5.97 -13.53
C ARG A 203 15.11 6.76 -13.10
N ILE A 204 15.16 7.31 -11.89
CA ILE A 204 14.12 8.21 -11.37
C ILE A 204 14.44 9.66 -11.78
N ALA A 205 13.42 10.40 -12.23
CA ALA A 205 13.54 11.81 -12.57
C ALA A 205 13.92 12.66 -11.34
N SER A 206 14.47 13.85 -11.56
CA SER A 206 14.72 14.79 -10.46
C SER A 206 13.39 15.22 -9.84
N TRP A 207 13.32 15.16 -8.51
CA TRP A 207 12.13 15.52 -7.76
C TRP A 207 12.47 16.57 -6.69
N GLN A 208 11.44 17.30 -6.27
CA GLN A 208 11.48 18.24 -5.17
C GLN A 208 10.44 17.88 -4.11
N ILE A 209 10.72 18.32 -2.88
CA ILE A 209 9.85 18.10 -1.72
C ILE A 209 9.61 19.44 -1.07
N GLN A 210 8.35 19.70 -0.73
CA GLN A 210 7.94 20.78 0.14
C GLN A 210 7.17 20.18 1.32
N CYS A 211 7.51 20.59 2.54
CA CYS A 211 6.76 20.23 3.74
C CYS A 211 5.84 21.39 4.16
N ILE A 212 4.55 21.10 4.36
CA ILE A 212 3.56 22.06 4.87
C ILE A 212 2.96 21.56 6.19
N HIS A 213 2.55 22.53 7.02
CA HIS A 213 1.86 22.22 8.27
C HIS A 213 0.39 21.89 7.99
N ALA A 214 -0.14 20.83 8.61
CA ALA A 214 -1.54 20.39 8.43
C ALA A 214 -2.57 21.46 8.82
N GLN A 215 -2.21 22.38 9.72
CA GLN A 215 -3.08 23.50 10.12
C GLN A 215 -3.10 24.65 9.10
N ASN A 216 -2.17 24.70 8.14
CA ASN A 216 -2.19 25.72 7.10
C ASN A 216 -3.19 25.32 6.00
N GLN A 217 -4.47 25.65 6.24
CA GLN A 217 -5.60 25.23 5.39
C GLN A 217 -5.49 25.75 3.96
N ASP A 218 -4.99 26.98 3.75
CA ASP A 218 -4.83 27.57 2.42
C ASP A 218 -3.81 26.80 1.58
N GLN A 219 -2.63 26.51 2.15
CA GLN A 219 -1.61 25.71 1.50
C GLN A 219 -2.08 24.27 1.27
N LEU A 220 -2.80 23.70 2.24
CA LEU A 220 -3.37 22.36 2.12
C LEU A 220 -4.38 22.27 0.97
N GLN A 221 -5.31 23.21 0.89
CA GLN A 221 -6.30 23.27 -0.17
C GLN A 221 -5.63 23.43 -1.54
N GLN A 222 -4.69 24.37 -1.68
CA GLN A 222 -3.96 24.57 -2.92
C GLN A 222 -3.20 23.31 -3.35
N ALA A 223 -2.47 22.69 -2.43
CA ALA A 223 -1.70 21.48 -2.73
C ALA A 223 -2.61 20.30 -3.09
N LEU A 224 -3.77 20.15 -2.43
CA LEU A 224 -4.75 19.11 -2.75
C LEU A 224 -5.35 19.32 -4.14
N GLN A 225 -5.69 20.56 -4.51
CA GLN A 225 -6.24 20.89 -5.84
C GLN A 225 -5.23 20.63 -6.97
N GLN A 226 -3.94 20.91 -6.74
CA GLN A 226 -2.86 20.69 -7.72
C GLN A 226 -2.43 19.23 -7.85
N SER A 227 -2.65 18.41 -6.81
CA SER A 227 -2.22 17.01 -6.80
C SER A 227 -3.20 16.10 -7.54
N THR A 228 -2.67 15.16 -8.33
CA THR A 228 -3.48 14.09 -8.96
C THR A 228 -3.45 12.80 -8.15
N LEU A 229 -2.37 12.60 -7.39
CA LEU A 229 -2.20 11.52 -6.42
C LEU A 229 -2.24 12.07 -5.00
N VAL A 230 -2.98 11.41 -4.12
CA VAL A 230 -3.02 11.72 -2.70
C VAL A 230 -2.77 10.44 -1.90
N PHE A 231 -1.85 10.47 -0.95
CA PHE A 231 -1.59 9.35 -0.04
C PHE A 231 -1.93 9.77 1.38
N THR A 232 -2.83 9.05 2.03
CA THR A 232 -3.10 9.23 3.46
C THR A 232 -2.44 8.10 4.24
N CYS A 233 -1.37 8.44 4.96
CA CYS A 233 -0.48 7.50 5.64
C CYS A 233 -0.42 7.77 7.15
N THR A 234 -1.54 8.18 7.75
CA THR A 234 -1.62 8.58 9.16
C THR A 234 -2.64 7.76 9.94
N PRO A 235 -2.40 7.43 11.22
CA PRO A 235 -3.40 6.78 12.07
C PRO A 235 -4.44 7.80 12.59
N SER A 236 -4.96 8.67 11.71
CA SER A 236 -5.92 9.71 12.09
C SER A 236 -7.24 9.09 12.53
N THR A 237 -7.91 9.73 13.50
CA THR A 237 -9.27 9.39 13.93
C THR A 237 -10.32 10.32 13.34
N THR A 238 -9.89 11.34 12.60
CA THR A 238 -10.74 12.34 11.94
C THR A 238 -10.24 12.62 10.51
N PRO A 239 -11.14 12.96 9.57
CA PRO A 239 -10.75 13.31 8.20
C PRO A 239 -9.59 14.30 8.12
N LEU A 240 -8.68 14.09 7.17
CA LEU A 240 -7.42 14.87 7.05
C LEU A 240 -7.56 16.19 6.30
N PHE A 241 -8.65 16.36 5.57
CA PHE A 241 -8.97 17.54 4.76
C PHE A 241 -10.49 17.62 4.61
N ALA A 242 -11.01 18.77 4.18
CA ALA A 242 -12.43 18.93 3.85
C ALA A 242 -12.69 18.46 2.40
N TYR A 243 -13.84 17.85 2.12
CA TYR A 243 -14.15 17.33 0.78
C TYR A 243 -14.09 18.43 -0.31
N GLU A 244 -14.53 19.63 0.04
CA GLU A 244 -14.58 20.82 -0.82
C GLU A 244 -13.18 21.24 -1.30
N TYR A 245 -12.13 20.84 -0.58
CA TYR A 245 -10.76 21.16 -0.99
C TYR A 245 -10.33 20.41 -2.25
N LEU A 246 -10.99 19.31 -2.62
CA LEU A 246 -10.64 18.56 -3.83
C LEU A 246 -10.89 19.38 -5.11
N GLY A 247 -11.98 20.16 -5.14
CA GLY A 247 -12.42 20.92 -6.31
C GLY A 247 -12.75 20.07 -7.55
N ASP A 248 -13.25 20.71 -8.61
CA ASP A 248 -13.86 20.01 -9.75
C ASP A 248 -12.93 19.77 -10.95
N ARG A 249 -11.63 20.11 -10.83
CA ARG A 249 -10.80 20.43 -12.00
C ARG A 249 -10.05 19.25 -12.62
N THR A 250 -9.79 18.16 -11.88
CA THR A 250 -8.92 17.07 -12.35
C THR A 250 -9.33 15.72 -11.79
N ARG A 251 -9.08 14.65 -12.58
CA ARG A 251 -9.17 13.28 -12.07
C ARG A 251 -8.14 13.09 -10.95
N LYS A 252 -8.57 12.66 -9.78
CA LYS A 252 -7.71 12.38 -8.62
C LYS A 252 -7.80 10.91 -8.20
N HIS A 253 -6.69 10.36 -7.73
CA HIS A 253 -6.66 9.05 -7.09
C HIS A 253 -6.07 9.17 -5.68
N ILE A 254 -6.78 8.61 -4.71
CA ILE A 254 -6.46 8.73 -3.29
C ILE A 254 -6.19 7.33 -2.74
N CYS A 255 -4.98 7.08 -2.25
CA CYS A 255 -4.65 5.83 -1.55
C CYS A 255 -4.69 6.08 -0.03
N ALA A 256 -5.62 5.44 0.65
CA ALA A 256 -5.86 5.57 2.08
C ALA A 256 -5.43 4.33 2.85
N VAL A 257 -4.31 4.44 3.57
CA VAL A 257 -3.59 3.29 4.11
C VAL A 257 -3.16 3.45 5.58
N GLY A 258 -3.31 4.63 6.16
CA GLY A 258 -2.95 4.89 7.56
C GLY A 258 -3.99 4.43 8.58
N SER A 259 -5.26 4.38 8.18
CA SER A 259 -6.41 3.96 8.98
C SER A 259 -6.70 2.46 8.84
N TYR A 260 -6.57 1.69 9.93
CA TYR A 260 -6.74 0.22 9.90
C TYR A 260 -7.57 -0.32 11.08
N THR A 261 -8.30 0.56 11.76
CA THR A 261 -9.24 0.17 12.82
C THR A 261 -10.54 0.95 12.66
N GLY A 262 -11.65 0.43 13.20
CA GLY A 262 -12.96 1.06 13.06
C GLY A 262 -13.05 2.49 13.65
N GLN A 263 -12.15 2.86 14.56
CA GLN A 263 -12.07 4.19 15.17
C GLN A 263 -11.20 5.17 14.37
N MET A 264 -10.40 4.69 13.42
CA MET A 264 -9.55 5.53 12.59
C MET A 264 -10.31 6.02 11.35
N CYS A 265 -10.12 7.28 11.01
CA CYS A 265 -10.70 7.90 9.84
C CYS A 265 -9.73 8.93 9.24
N GLU A 266 -9.33 8.75 7.98
CA GLU A 266 -8.49 9.70 7.23
C GLU A 266 -9.27 10.45 6.13
N LEU A 267 -10.40 9.90 5.68
CA LEU A 267 -11.15 10.37 4.52
C LEU A 267 -12.43 11.09 4.92
N PRO A 268 -12.81 12.19 4.24
CA PRO A 268 -14.14 12.77 4.36
C PRO A 268 -15.24 11.76 4.01
N ARG A 269 -16.38 11.88 4.68
CA ARG A 269 -17.55 11.03 4.41
C ARG A 269 -18.03 11.19 2.97
N GLU A 270 -18.14 12.44 2.52
CA GLU A 270 -18.60 12.84 1.20
C GLU A 270 -17.73 12.24 0.10
N LEU A 271 -16.41 12.22 0.31
CA LEU A 271 -15.48 11.58 -0.62
C LEU A 271 -15.79 10.09 -0.79
N VAL A 272 -16.00 9.38 0.32
CA VAL A 272 -16.33 7.95 0.27
C VAL A 272 -17.63 7.74 -0.47
N LEU A 273 -18.67 8.53 -0.17
CA LEU A 273 -19.98 8.44 -0.84
C LEU A 273 -19.87 8.70 -2.34
N VAL A 274 -19.17 9.74 -2.79
CA VAL A 274 -19.00 10.01 -4.22
C VAL A 274 -18.21 8.90 -4.92
N ALA A 275 -17.14 8.38 -4.30
CA ALA A 275 -16.42 7.23 -4.86
C ALA A 275 -17.29 5.96 -4.90
N SER A 276 -18.29 5.87 -4.02
CA SER A 276 -19.22 4.75 -3.92
C SER A 276 -20.26 4.74 -5.05
N GLU A 277 -20.56 5.89 -5.66
CA GLU A 277 -21.57 5.99 -6.73
C GLU A 277 -21.13 5.30 -8.03
N SER A 278 -19.84 5.02 -8.19
CA SER A 278 -19.28 4.40 -9.40
C SER A 278 -18.64 3.05 -9.09
N SER A 279 -19.06 2.03 -9.84
CA SER A 279 -18.76 0.60 -9.58
C SER A 279 -17.27 0.21 -9.56
N CYS A 280 -16.35 1.14 -9.88
CA CYS A 280 -14.91 0.91 -9.84
C CYS A 280 -14.09 2.06 -9.23
N ALA A 281 -14.73 3.02 -8.57
CA ALA A 281 -14.03 4.15 -7.98
C ALA A 281 -13.68 3.95 -6.50
N LEU A 282 -14.38 3.06 -5.78
CA LEU A 282 -14.04 2.69 -4.40
C LEU A 282 -13.39 1.30 -4.36
N MET A 283 -12.08 1.26 -4.51
CA MET A 283 -11.27 0.05 -4.51
C MET A 283 -10.83 -0.31 -3.09
N VAL A 284 -10.75 -1.60 -2.79
CA VAL A 284 -10.25 -2.14 -1.52
C VAL A 284 -9.27 -3.29 -1.73
N ASP A 285 -8.42 -3.57 -0.75
CA ASP A 285 -7.59 -4.78 -0.74
C ASP A 285 -8.42 -6.04 -0.51
N SER A 286 -9.27 -6.04 0.51
CA SER A 286 -10.27 -7.08 0.82
C SER A 286 -11.54 -6.41 1.32
N ILE A 287 -12.68 -6.75 0.70
CA ILE A 287 -14.00 -6.27 1.16
C ILE A 287 -14.25 -6.76 2.58
N ASP A 288 -14.02 -8.04 2.84
CA ASP A 288 -14.26 -8.64 4.17
C ASP A 288 -13.44 -7.96 5.27
N ALA A 289 -12.13 -7.76 5.05
CA ALA A 289 -11.30 -7.05 6.02
C ALA A 289 -11.75 -5.59 6.22
N CYS A 290 -12.07 -4.88 5.13
CA CYS A 290 -12.55 -3.50 5.20
C CYS A 290 -13.89 -3.37 5.95
N CYS A 291 -14.79 -4.34 5.81
CA CYS A 291 -16.06 -4.40 6.56
C CYS A 291 -15.87 -4.55 8.09
N HIS A 292 -14.67 -4.89 8.56
CA HIS A 292 -14.36 -5.00 9.98
C HIS A 292 -13.41 -3.91 10.49
N GLU A 293 -12.47 -3.47 9.64
CA GLU A 293 -11.33 -2.66 10.05
C GLU A 293 -11.33 -1.24 9.48
N ALA A 294 -11.99 -0.98 8.34
CA ALA A 294 -11.87 0.30 7.65
C ALA A 294 -12.83 1.37 8.21
N GLY A 295 -12.45 2.03 9.30
CA GLY A 295 -13.28 3.05 9.96
C GLY A 295 -13.83 4.14 9.03
N CYS A 296 -13.04 4.65 8.07
CA CYS A 296 -13.54 5.60 7.06
C CYS A 296 -14.77 5.09 6.30
N LEU A 297 -14.75 3.81 5.91
CA LEU A 297 -15.81 3.21 5.11
C LEU A 297 -17.02 2.90 5.97
N LEU A 298 -16.79 2.30 7.15
CA LEU A 298 -17.85 1.94 8.10
C LEU A 298 -18.60 3.15 8.63
N GLN A 299 -17.91 4.26 8.84
CA GLN A 299 -18.54 5.50 9.28
C GLN A 299 -19.35 6.16 8.15
N ALA A 300 -18.87 6.07 6.90
CA ALA A 300 -19.54 6.66 5.75
C ALA A 300 -20.73 5.84 5.22
N ILE A 301 -20.57 4.52 5.17
CA ILE A 301 -21.56 3.53 4.70
C ILE A 301 -21.75 2.49 5.83
N PRO A 302 -22.61 2.77 6.82
CA PRO A 302 -22.77 1.88 7.99
C PRO A 302 -23.41 0.53 7.67
N ASP A 303 -24.23 0.47 6.61
CA ASP A 303 -24.79 -0.79 6.13
C ASP A 303 -23.69 -1.62 5.46
N THR A 304 -23.35 -2.75 6.07
CA THR A 304 -22.26 -3.61 5.60
C THR A 304 -22.61 -4.29 4.27
N ASP A 305 -23.88 -4.59 4.00
CA ASP A 305 -24.28 -5.19 2.72
C ASP A 305 -24.22 -4.16 1.60
N GLN A 306 -24.61 -2.92 1.87
CA GLN A 306 -24.40 -1.80 0.96
C GLN A 306 -22.89 -1.59 0.69
N LEU A 307 -22.05 -1.64 1.73
CA LEU A 307 -20.60 -1.49 1.59
C LEU A 307 -20.01 -2.60 0.70
N ARG A 308 -20.42 -3.85 0.89
CA ARG A 308 -19.99 -5.00 0.07
C ARG A 308 -20.37 -4.86 -1.40
N GLN A 309 -21.56 -4.33 -1.69
CA GLN A 309 -22.04 -4.13 -3.06
C GLN A 309 -21.33 -2.98 -3.77
N THR A 310 -20.86 -2.00 -2.99
CA THR A 310 -20.29 -0.77 -3.54
C THR A 310 -18.78 -0.84 -3.73
N CYS A 311 -18.07 -1.51 -2.83
CA CYS A 311 -16.63 -1.69 -2.95
C CYS A 311 -16.26 -2.70 -4.04
N VAL A 312 -15.11 -2.50 -4.68
CA VAL A 312 -14.50 -3.48 -5.58
C VAL A 312 -13.13 -3.89 -5.07
N GLU A 313 -12.87 -5.19 -5.05
CA GLU A 313 -11.55 -5.72 -4.69
C GLU A 313 -10.57 -5.46 -5.82
N LEU A 314 -9.40 -4.92 -5.48
CA LEU A 314 -8.37 -4.53 -6.43
C LEU A 314 -7.96 -5.69 -7.35
N ALA A 315 -7.95 -6.92 -6.84
CA ALA A 315 -7.67 -8.13 -7.61
C ALA A 315 -8.62 -8.36 -8.80
N LYS A 316 -9.89 -7.93 -8.70
CA LYS A 316 -10.88 -8.08 -9.79
C LYS A 316 -10.61 -7.12 -10.95
N LEU A 317 -9.86 -6.05 -10.70
CA LEU A 317 -9.54 -5.02 -11.70
C LEU A 317 -8.16 -5.20 -12.33
N ALA A 318 -7.27 -5.95 -11.68
CA ALA A 318 -5.90 -6.19 -12.15
C ALA A 318 -5.79 -7.47 -13.00
N PRO A 319 -4.77 -7.61 -13.86
CA PRO A 319 -4.50 -8.86 -14.56
C PRO A 319 -4.30 -10.03 -13.60
N LEU A 320 -4.75 -11.23 -13.98
CA LEU A 320 -4.44 -12.46 -13.24
C LEU A 320 -2.94 -12.68 -13.18
N ALA A 321 -2.43 -13.14 -12.03
CA ALA A 321 -1.02 -13.36 -11.77
C ALA A 321 -0.81 -14.85 -11.51
N ASN A 322 0.09 -15.46 -12.28
CA ASN A 322 0.41 -16.87 -12.16
C ASN A 322 1.78 -17.04 -11.52
N SER A 323 2.06 -18.18 -10.91
CA SER A 323 3.34 -18.46 -10.24
C SER A 323 4.55 -18.64 -11.19
N ASP A 324 4.44 -18.25 -12.46
CA ASP A 324 5.50 -18.36 -13.46
C ASP A 324 6.45 -17.15 -13.39
N GLN A 325 7.77 -17.40 -13.46
CA GLN A 325 8.78 -16.34 -13.47
C GLN A 325 8.67 -15.41 -14.69
N ASN A 326 8.27 -15.94 -15.86
CA ASN A 326 8.04 -15.11 -17.05
C ASN A 326 6.87 -14.14 -16.83
N ASP A 327 5.90 -14.55 -16.03
CA ASP A 327 4.77 -13.71 -15.66
C ASP A 327 5.21 -12.56 -14.74
N ALA A 328 6.05 -12.84 -13.75
CA ALA A 328 6.59 -11.82 -12.85
C ALA A 328 7.37 -10.72 -13.58
N GLN A 329 8.12 -11.07 -14.63
CA GLN A 329 8.89 -10.10 -15.43
C GLN A 329 8.02 -9.22 -16.34
N SER A 330 6.88 -9.72 -16.78
CA SER A 330 6.01 -9.03 -17.75
C SER A 330 4.71 -8.46 -17.15
N TYR A 331 4.47 -8.68 -15.86
CA TYR A 331 3.24 -8.25 -15.17
C TYR A 331 2.94 -6.75 -15.33
N LEU A 332 3.96 -5.89 -15.16
CA LEU A 332 3.79 -4.44 -15.34
C LEU A 332 3.32 -4.09 -16.76
N ASP A 333 3.90 -4.72 -17.79
CA ASP A 333 3.49 -4.51 -19.18
C ASP A 333 2.05 -4.99 -19.43
N ARG A 334 1.63 -6.09 -18.79
CA ARG A 334 0.25 -6.58 -18.87
C ARG A 334 -0.73 -5.60 -18.22
N LEU A 335 -0.34 -5.02 -17.08
CA LEU A 335 -1.13 -4.00 -16.39
C LEU A 335 -1.25 -2.71 -17.24
N ASP A 336 -0.16 -2.24 -17.83
CA ASP A 336 -0.16 -1.09 -18.76
C ASP A 336 -1.04 -1.36 -19.99
N LYS A 337 -0.96 -2.56 -20.58
CA LYS A 337 -1.79 -2.97 -21.71
C LYS A 337 -3.28 -2.98 -21.34
N LEU A 338 -3.64 -3.48 -20.16
CA LEU A 338 -5.01 -3.48 -19.66
C LEU A 338 -5.58 -2.06 -19.58
N VAL A 339 -4.82 -1.14 -18.97
CA VAL A 339 -5.22 0.27 -18.83
C VAL A 339 -5.36 0.96 -20.18
N ALA A 340 -4.44 0.70 -21.12
CA ALA A 340 -4.54 1.22 -22.48
C ALA A 340 -5.80 0.70 -23.20
N GLN A 341 -6.10 -0.60 -23.10
CA GLN A 341 -7.28 -1.22 -23.71
C GLN A 341 -8.58 -0.65 -23.15
N GLN A 342 -8.70 -0.51 -21.82
CA GLN A 342 -9.86 0.10 -21.17
C GLN A 342 -10.08 1.55 -21.64
N SER A 343 -8.99 2.29 -21.85
CA SER A 343 -9.03 3.67 -22.35
C SER A 343 -9.52 3.78 -23.79
N HIS A 344 -9.22 2.79 -24.64
CA HIS A 344 -9.71 2.71 -26.01
C HIS A 344 -11.18 2.25 -26.08
N ALA A 345 -11.57 1.24 -25.31
CA ALA A 345 -12.95 0.73 -25.28
C ALA A 345 -13.96 1.77 -24.77
N SER A 346 -13.59 2.57 -23.76
CA SER A 346 -14.37 3.71 -23.26
C SER A 346 -14.72 4.76 -24.33
N LYS A 347 -13.97 4.87 -25.43
CA LYS A 347 -14.27 5.82 -26.52
C LYS A 347 -15.41 5.35 -27.43
N HIS A 348 -15.76 4.07 -27.40
CA HIS A 348 -16.74 3.46 -28.31
C HIS A 348 -17.96 2.86 -27.60
N ASN A 349 -17.98 2.75 -26.27
CA ASN A 349 -19.08 2.15 -25.55
C ASN A 349 -19.36 2.87 -24.21
N ALA A 350 -20.56 3.43 -24.05
CA ALA A 350 -20.96 4.21 -22.87
C ALA A 350 -20.95 3.38 -21.57
N HIS A 351 -21.10 2.06 -21.66
CA HIS A 351 -21.06 1.14 -20.52
C HIS A 351 -19.63 0.82 -20.03
N ALA A 352 -18.58 1.14 -20.81
CA ALA A 352 -17.19 0.86 -20.45
C ALA A 352 -16.47 2.06 -19.80
N MET A 353 -17.21 3.09 -19.35
CA MET A 353 -16.72 4.34 -18.74
C MET A 353 -16.12 4.17 -17.33
N LEU A 354 -15.49 3.03 -17.04
CA LEU A 354 -15.09 2.55 -15.70
C LEU A 354 -14.28 3.55 -14.85
N HIS A 355 -13.59 4.50 -15.47
CA HIS A 355 -12.83 5.52 -14.73
C HIS A 355 -13.03 6.96 -15.23
N ARG A 356 -13.60 7.21 -16.43
CA ARG A 356 -13.54 8.55 -17.07
C ARG A 356 -14.61 9.53 -16.59
N SER A 357 -15.77 9.05 -16.14
CA SER A 357 -16.83 9.90 -15.60
C SER A 357 -16.60 10.29 -14.13
N VAL A 358 -15.70 9.59 -13.43
CA VAL A 358 -15.48 9.80 -11.99
C VAL A 358 -14.32 10.77 -11.78
N GLY A 359 -14.62 11.95 -11.24
CA GLY A 359 -13.60 12.95 -10.91
C GLY A 359 -12.62 12.48 -9.83
N VAL A 360 -13.01 11.54 -8.98
CA VAL A 360 -12.16 11.05 -7.88
C VAL A 360 -12.34 9.54 -7.69
N SER A 361 -11.22 8.84 -7.47
CA SER A 361 -11.20 7.43 -7.08
C SER A 361 -10.41 7.24 -5.80
N VAL A 362 -10.77 6.22 -5.03
CA VAL A 362 -10.20 5.90 -3.72
C VAL A 362 -9.78 4.44 -3.72
N PHE A 363 -8.56 4.18 -3.25
CA PHE A 363 -8.12 2.86 -2.81
C PHE A 363 -7.97 2.87 -1.30
N LYS A 364 -8.77 2.07 -0.60
CA LYS A 364 -8.66 1.88 0.85
C LYS A 364 -8.00 0.54 1.14
N SER A 365 -6.88 0.57 1.86
CA SER A 365 -6.22 -0.65 2.35
C SER A 365 -6.19 -0.65 3.88
N VAL A 366 -6.47 -1.82 4.47
CA VAL A 366 -6.27 -2.13 5.89
C VAL A 366 -5.09 -3.08 6.11
N GLY A 367 -4.65 -3.75 5.03
CA GLY A 367 -3.52 -4.67 5.01
C GLY A 367 -3.90 -6.06 5.50
N VAL A 368 -3.59 -7.06 4.69
CA VAL A 368 -3.93 -8.46 4.95
C VAL A 368 -2.69 -9.33 4.98
N ALA A 369 -2.70 -10.39 5.80
CA ALA A 369 -1.51 -11.21 6.05
C ALA A 369 -0.96 -11.89 4.77
N LEU A 370 -1.82 -12.21 3.80
CA LEU A 370 -1.39 -12.80 2.52
C LEU A 370 -0.42 -11.88 1.75
N GLN A 371 -0.54 -10.57 1.88
CA GLN A 371 0.40 -9.64 1.26
C GLN A 371 1.80 -9.71 1.90
N ASP A 372 1.84 -9.95 3.22
CA ASP A 372 3.09 -10.16 3.95
C ASP A 372 3.77 -11.49 3.54
N VAL A 373 2.98 -12.52 3.20
CA VAL A 373 3.49 -13.80 2.68
C VAL A 373 4.26 -13.56 1.37
N GLU A 374 3.60 -12.98 0.36
CA GLU A 374 4.20 -12.87 -0.97
C GLU A 374 5.38 -11.89 -1.03
N VAL A 375 5.34 -10.79 -0.28
CA VAL A 375 6.50 -9.87 -0.24
C VAL A 375 7.70 -10.52 0.45
N THR A 376 7.47 -11.39 1.44
CA THR A 376 8.56 -12.11 2.13
C THR A 376 9.17 -13.15 1.20
N LYS A 377 8.33 -13.92 0.50
CA LYS A 377 8.80 -14.89 -0.52
C LYS A 377 9.61 -14.20 -1.61
N LEU A 378 9.16 -13.05 -2.10
CA LEU A 378 9.89 -12.25 -3.07
C LEU A 378 11.27 -11.83 -2.53
N VAL A 379 11.34 -11.31 -1.30
CA VAL A 379 12.60 -10.92 -0.65
C VAL A 379 13.55 -12.11 -0.51
N VAL A 380 13.05 -13.27 -0.07
CA VAL A 380 13.84 -14.51 0.04
C VAL A 380 14.35 -14.96 -1.33
N SER A 381 13.51 -14.93 -2.36
CA SER A 381 13.91 -15.33 -3.72
C SER A 381 15.03 -14.45 -4.31
N LEU A 382 15.12 -13.19 -3.87
CA LEU A 382 16.11 -12.21 -4.31
C LEU A 382 17.31 -12.09 -3.35
N ALA A 383 17.28 -12.78 -2.22
CA ALA A 383 18.33 -12.71 -1.21
C ALA A 383 19.66 -13.25 -1.75
N GLY A 384 19.63 -14.32 -2.56
CA GLY A 384 20.86 -14.96 -3.04
C GLY A 384 21.67 -15.51 -1.87
N ASP A 385 22.88 -15.00 -1.66
CA ASP A 385 23.79 -15.31 -0.55
C ASP A 385 23.62 -14.38 0.67
N VAL A 386 22.74 -13.39 0.59
CA VAL A 386 22.51 -12.43 1.68
C VAL A 386 21.90 -13.13 2.90
N GLY A 387 22.52 -12.93 4.05
CA GLY A 387 22.09 -13.46 5.34
C GLY A 387 23.16 -14.32 6.00
N THR A 388 22.80 -14.94 7.12
CA THR A 388 23.68 -15.87 7.85
C THR A 388 22.97 -17.21 7.99
N ASP A 389 23.64 -18.28 7.57
CA ASP A 389 23.15 -19.64 7.77
C ASP A 389 23.38 -20.08 9.22
N VAL A 390 22.32 -20.58 9.86
CA VAL A 390 22.31 -21.09 11.23
C VAL A 390 21.81 -22.52 11.20
N SER A 391 22.65 -23.44 11.65
CA SER A 391 22.28 -24.83 11.92
C SER A 391 21.43 -24.86 13.19
N PHE A 392 20.25 -25.48 13.09
CA PHE A 392 19.38 -25.71 14.23
C PHE A 392 19.43 -27.20 14.60
#